data_AF-A0A3E0QTP1-F1
#
_entry.id   AF-A0A3E0QTP1-F1
#
_cell.length_a   1.000
_cell.length_b   1.000
_cell.length_c   1.000
_cell.angle_alpha   90.00
_cell.angle_beta   90.00
_cell.angle_gamma   90.00
#
_symmetry.space_group_name_H-M   'P 1'
#
loop_
_entity.id
_entity.type
_entity.pdbx_description
1 polymer ?
#
loop_
_entity_poly.entity_id
_entity_poly.type
_entity_poly.pdbx_seq_one_letter_code
_entity_poly.pdbx_strand_id
1 'polypeptide(L)'
;MNIPDYFLRRPALRDEDFVHFERLYRLMTEQEGTPELTYDLSAPKWMFLSWLCETKNIVLHGSANPAIAEFEPRQSNDVNEFGNRRAVYAASDGIWPIYFAIVDRERVTSLLNGCFRIPDDEDGGYAYYYYFSVDQDALPHFPWKNGMIYLLPRDSFEQQAPIEFDGTRVEMTQWASPVAVRPIAKLAVEPDDFPFLCQVEGHDPALVAERAKRDPDGFPWRTP
;
A
#
# COMPACT_ATOMS: atom_id res chain seq x y z
N MET A 1 -20.05 11.16 -4.82
CA MET A 1 -19.29 10.54 -5.93
C MET A 1 -19.74 9.10 -6.11
N ASN A 2 -20.00 8.64 -7.34
CA ASN A 2 -20.20 7.22 -7.61
C ASN A 2 -18.82 6.59 -7.86
N ILE A 3 -18.32 5.82 -6.90
CA ILE A 3 -17.05 5.13 -7.05
C ILE A 3 -17.26 3.94 -8.00
N PRO A 4 -16.48 3.81 -9.09
CA PRO A 4 -16.59 2.66 -9.97
C PRO A 4 -16.48 1.32 -9.22
N ASP A 5 -17.26 0.34 -9.65
CA ASP A 5 -17.44 -0.96 -8.98
C ASP A 5 -16.17 -1.83 -8.94
N TYR A 6 -15.19 -1.54 -9.80
CA TYR A 6 -13.89 -2.19 -9.80
C TYR A 6 -12.99 -1.75 -8.65
N PHE A 7 -13.32 -0.67 -7.93
CA PHE A 7 -12.59 -0.30 -6.72
C PHE A 7 -13.07 -1.12 -5.52
N LEU A 8 -12.12 -1.74 -4.85
CA LEU A 8 -12.34 -2.49 -3.62
C LEU A 8 -12.39 -1.52 -2.45
N ARG A 9 -13.46 -1.54 -1.65
CA ARG A 9 -13.52 -0.78 -0.39
C ARG A 9 -12.80 -1.51 0.72
N ARG A 10 -12.02 -0.80 1.54
CA ARG A 10 -11.38 -1.37 2.74
C ARG A 10 -12.42 -2.02 3.67
N PRO A 11 -12.18 -3.24 4.18
CA PRO A 11 -13.00 -3.77 5.26
C PRO A 11 -12.93 -2.88 6.51
N ALA A 12 -14.00 -2.83 7.30
CA ALA A 12 -14.04 -1.99 8.49
C ALA A 12 -12.98 -2.40 9.51
N LEU A 13 -12.37 -1.42 10.19
CA LEU A 13 -11.59 -1.67 11.40
C LEU A 13 -12.53 -2.05 12.54
N ARG A 14 -12.01 -2.77 13.53
CA ARG A 14 -12.75 -3.16 14.73
C ARG A 14 -12.07 -2.55 15.94
N ASP A 15 -12.78 -1.69 16.65
CA ASP A 15 -12.24 -0.93 17.78
C ASP A 15 -11.78 -1.82 18.94
N GLU A 16 -12.39 -3.01 19.09
CA GLU A 16 -12.02 -4.00 20.10
C GLU A 16 -10.55 -4.45 20.02
N ASP A 17 -9.93 -4.35 18.83
CA ASP A 17 -8.53 -4.73 18.61
C ASP A 17 -7.54 -3.62 19.02
N PHE A 18 -7.99 -2.36 19.17
CA PHE A 18 -7.08 -1.21 19.30
C PHE A 18 -6.23 -1.23 20.58
N VAL A 19 -6.76 -1.78 21.68
CA VAL A 19 -5.98 -1.94 22.91
C VAL A 19 -4.80 -2.91 22.71
N HIS A 20 -4.98 -3.94 21.89
CA HIS A 20 -3.93 -4.90 21.55
C HIS A 20 -2.90 -4.29 20.59
N PHE A 21 -3.36 -3.47 19.65
CA PHE A 21 -2.49 -2.71 18.75
C PHE A 21 -1.62 -1.70 19.50
N GLU A 22 -2.18 -0.96 20.44
CA GLU A 22 -1.44 -0.04 21.31
C GLU A 22 -0.36 -0.76 22.13
N ARG A 23 -0.68 -1.95 22.66
CA ARG A 23 0.30 -2.77 23.38
C ARG A 23 1.47 -3.19 22.46
N LEU A 24 1.17 -3.68 21.26
CA LEU A 24 2.20 -4.09 20.30
C LEU A 24 3.06 -2.90 19.86
N TYR A 25 2.46 -1.73 19.62
CA TYR A 25 3.17 -0.50 19.30
C TYR A 25 4.14 -0.09 20.41
N ARG A 26 3.74 -0.15 21.68
CA ARG A 26 4.65 0.17 22.81
C ARG A 26 5.84 -0.77 22.87
N LEU A 27 5.60 -2.07 22.78
CA LEU A 27 6.65 -3.09 22.78
C LEU A 27 7.64 -2.89 21.63
N MET A 28 7.16 -2.46 20.47
CA MET A 28 8.00 -2.08 19.34
C MET A 28 8.88 -0.87 19.67
N THR A 29 8.30 0.21 20.21
CA THR A 29 9.03 1.46 20.46
C THR A 29 10.04 1.39 21.62
N GLU A 30 9.92 0.39 22.49
CA GLU A 30 10.86 0.14 23.59
C GLU A 30 12.12 -0.62 23.15
N GLN A 31 12.13 -1.18 21.94
CA GLN A 31 13.25 -1.95 21.40
C GLN A 31 14.20 -1.07 20.59
N GLU A 32 15.51 -1.37 20.68
CA GLU A 32 16.53 -0.71 19.88
C GLU A 32 16.63 -1.33 18.47
N GLY A 33 16.96 -0.51 17.48
CA GLY A 33 17.19 -0.96 16.09
C GLY A 33 15.91 -1.15 15.28
N THR A 34 15.89 -2.18 14.45
CA THR A 34 14.75 -2.54 13.57
C THR A 34 14.25 -3.94 13.95
N PRO A 35 13.53 -4.08 15.08
CA PRO A 35 13.02 -5.37 15.51
C PRO A 35 12.05 -5.96 14.49
N GLU A 36 12.11 -7.29 14.35
CA GLU A 36 11.06 -8.05 13.67
C GLU A 36 9.94 -8.33 14.66
N LEU A 37 8.74 -7.82 14.37
CA LEU A 37 7.59 -7.96 15.25
C LEU A 37 7.07 -9.39 15.21
N THR A 38 6.97 -10.03 16.37
CA THR A 38 6.14 -11.22 16.55
C THR A 38 4.68 -10.79 16.62
N TYR A 39 3.84 -11.34 15.75
CA TYR A 39 2.44 -10.95 15.64
C TYR A 39 1.52 -12.09 16.07
N ASP A 40 1.11 -12.06 17.34
CA ASP A 40 0.29 -13.11 17.98
C ASP A 40 -1.17 -12.67 18.19
N LEU A 41 -1.63 -11.66 17.45
CA LEU A 41 -3.01 -11.16 17.56
C LEU A 41 -3.94 -11.94 16.62
N SER A 42 -5.19 -12.13 17.02
CA SER A 42 -6.23 -12.73 16.17
C SER A 42 -6.74 -11.77 15.08
N ALA A 43 -6.48 -10.48 15.22
CA ALA A 43 -6.80 -9.50 14.21
C ALA A 43 -5.92 -9.69 12.97
N PRO A 44 -6.45 -9.51 11.75
CA PRO A 44 -5.62 -9.44 10.55
C PRO A 44 -4.51 -8.39 10.65
N LYS A 45 -3.32 -8.70 10.16
CA LYS A 45 -2.16 -7.78 10.20
C LYS A 45 -2.46 -6.42 9.55
N TRP A 46 -3.22 -6.41 8.45
CA TRP A 46 -3.60 -5.17 7.77
C TRP A 46 -4.38 -4.21 8.68
N MET A 47 -5.14 -4.70 9.66
CA MET A 47 -5.87 -3.85 10.60
C MET A 47 -4.92 -3.10 11.54
N PHE A 48 -3.92 -3.81 12.08
CA PHE A 48 -2.87 -3.20 12.90
C PHE A 48 -2.08 -2.17 12.08
N LEU A 49 -1.71 -2.51 10.85
CA LEU A 49 -0.96 -1.64 9.95
C LEU A 49 -1.75 -0.38 9.59
N SER A 50 -3.05 -0.49 9.28
CA SER A 50 -3.92 0.65 9.03
C SER A 50 -4.07 1.53 10.27
N TRP A 51 -4.31 0.93 11.43
CA TRP A 51 -4.39 1.65 12.70
C TRP A 51 -3.10 2.41 13.02
N LEU A 52 -1.92 1.84 12.75
CA LEU A 52 -0.64 2.52 12.92
C LEU A 52 -0.54 3.76 12.04
N CYS A 53 -0.90 3.66 10.75
CA CYS A 53 -0.87 4.80 9.83
C CYS A 53 -1.87 5.90 10.21
N GLU A 54 -3.01 5.54 10.77
CA GLU A 54 -4.06 6.50 11.14
C GLU A 54 -3.79 7.19 12.47
N THR A 55 -3.16 6.50 13.42
CA THR A 55 -3.03 6.99 14.80
C THR A 55 -1.61 7.39 15.20
N LYS A 56 -0.59 6.92 14.45
CA LYS A 56 0.83 7.16 14.76
C LYS A 56 1.53 7.86 13.61
N ASN A 57 2.72 8.39 13.89
CA ASN A 57 3.57 9.06 12.91
C ASN A 57 4.37 8.06 12.05
N ILE A 58 3.67 7.10 11.43
CA ILE A 58 4.23 5.97 10.71
C ILE A 58 3.71 5.92 9.27
N VAL A 59 4.58 5.58 8.34
CA VAL A 59 4.25 5.14 6.98
C VAL A 59 4.88 3.78 6.71
N LEU A 60 4.35 3.05 5.74
CA LEU A 60 4.68 1.64 5.53
C LEU A 60 5.29 1.44 4.15
N HIS A 61 6.31 0.58 4.08
CA HIS A 61 6.92 0.13 2.84
C HIS A 61 6.87 -1.39 2.75
N GLY A 62 6.31 -1.91 1.65
CA GLY A 62 6.28 -3.35 1.38
C GLY A 62 7.45 -3.78 0.51
N SER A 63 8.16 -4.84 0.91
CA SER A 63 9.23 -5.41 0.11
C SER A 63 9.32 -6.93 0.26
N ALA A 64 9.66 -7.60 -0.83
CA ALA A 64 10.04 -9.01 -0.82
C ALA A 64 11.46 -9.26 -0.23
N ASN A 65 12.26 -8.21 -0.02
CA ASN A 65 13.58 -8.32 0.62
C ASN A 65 13.43 -8.16 2.14
N PRO A 66 13.73 -9.18 2.98
CA PRO A 66 13.55 -9.13 4.43
C PRO A 66 14.73 -8.48 5.19
N ALA A 67 15.81 -8.13 4.49
CA ALA A 67 17.08 -7.69 5.07
C ALA A 67 17.42 -6.22 4.79
N ILE A 68 16.43 -5.38 4.47
CA ILE A 68 16.64 -3.94 4.29
C ILE A 68 16.86 -3.28 5.65
N ALA A 69 18.08 -2.80 5.89
CA ALA A 69 18.43 -2.01 7.08
C ALA A 69 18.18 -0.50 6.87
N GLU A 70 18.26 -0.04 5.63
CA GLU A 70 18.11 1.36 5.26
C GLU A 70 17.58 1.43 3.82
N PHE A 71 16.55 2.26 3.62
CA PHE A 71 16.00 2.56 2.31
C PHE A 71 16.71 3.77 1.73
N GLU A 72 17.23 3.61 0.51
CA GLU A 72 17.88 4.69 -0.23
C GLU A 72 16.94 5.25 -1.30
N PRO A 73 16.91 6.59 -1.53
CA PRO A 73 16.14 7.19 -2.62
C PRO A 73 16.54 6.64 -3.99
N ARG A 74 15.57 6.06 -4.69
CA ARG A 74 15.76 5.48 -6.03
C ARG A 74 14.84 6.15 -7.03
N GLN A 75 15.31 6.26 -8.27
CA GLN A 75 14.48 6.73 -9.37
C GLN A 75 13.40 5.69 -9.66
N SER A 76 12.14 6.09 -9.54
CA SER A 76 10.99 5.35 -10.05
C SER A 76 10.72 5.75 -11.52
N ASN A 77 9.94 4.96 -12.25
CA ASN A 77 9.53 5.25 -13.63
C ASN A 77 8.00 5.24 -13.73
N ASP A 78 7.35 6.06 -12.91
CA ASP A 78 5.89 6.21 -12.91
C ASP A 78 5.44 7.21 -13.99
N VAL A 79 4.17 7.12 -14.40
CA VAL A 79 3.54 8.06 -15.33
C VAL A 79 3.18 9.38 -14.63
N ASN A 80 2.89 9.34 -13.32
CA ASN A 80 2.62 10.52 -12.51
C ASN A 80 3.94 11.18 -12.04
N GLU A 81 4.01 12.51 -12.11
CA GLU A 81 5.17 13.30 -11.67
C GLU A 81 5.62 12.97 -10.24
N PHE A 82 4.68 12.82 -9.30
CA PHE A 82 5.00 12.49 -7.90
C PHE A 82 5.61 11.09 -7.76
N GLY A 83 5.05 10.12 -8.48
CA GLY A 83 5.53 8.74 -8.54
C GLY A 83 6.85 8.59 -9.32
N ASN A 84 7.26 9.61 -10.07
CA ASN A 84 8.47 9.62 -10.90
C ASN A 84 9.63 10.42 -10.27
N ARG A 85 9.63 10.57 -8.94
CA ARG A 85 10.70 11.22 -8.18
C ARG A 85 11.77 10.21 -7.78
N ARG A 86 12.99 10.68 -7.57
CA ARG A 86 14.01 9.91 -6.86
C ARG A 86 13.73 9.97 -5.37
N ALA A 87 13.11 8.94 -4.81
CA ALA A 87 12.64 8.94 -3.43
C ALA A 87 12.61 7.53 -2.83
N VAL A 88 12.47 7.47 -1.50
CA VAL A 88 11.92 6.31 -0.80
C VAL A 88 10.41 6.47 -0.78
N TYR A 89 9.69 5.51 -1.34
CA TYR A 89 8.22 5.53 -1.37
C TYR A 89 7.65 4.76 -0.18
N ALA A 90 6.52 5.22 0.36
CA ALA A 90 5.78 4.54 1.42
C ALA A 90 4.28 4.87 1.30
N ALA A 91 3.45 4.23 2.12
CA ALA A 91 2.02 4.52 2.19
C ALA A 91 1.53 4.79 3.61
N SER A 92 0.53 5.66 3.74
CA SER A 92 -0.27 5.83 4.97
C SER A 92 -1.53 4.95 4.93
N ASP A 93 -1.36 3.69 4.57
CA ASP A 93 -2.40 2.66 4.47
C ASP A 93 -1.80 1.30 4.81
N GLY A 94 -2.59 0.41 5.43
CA GLY A 94 -2.13 -0.90 5.91
C GLY A 94 -2.25 -2.07 4.94
N ILE A 95 -2.89 -1.90 3.77
CA ILE A 95 -3.16 -2.99 2.81
C ILE A 95 -2.27 -2.86 1.56
N TRP A 96 -2.18 -1.67 0.98
CA TRP A 96 -1.44 -1.40 -0.25
C TRP A 96 0.05 -1.81 -0.16
N PRO A 97 0.77 -1.58 0.94
CA PRO A 97 2.12 -2.11 1.12
C PRO A 97 2.19 -3.64 1.14
N ILE A 98 1.17 -4.34 1.64
CA ILE A 98 1.17 -5.82 1.67
C ILE A 98 1.23 -6.34 0.24
N TYR A 99 0.46 -5.77 -0.69
CA TYR A 99 0.50 -6.12 -2.10
C TYR A 99 1.93 -6.06 -2.68
N PHE A 100 2.66 -4.95 -2.46
CA PHE A 100 4.04 -4.83 -2.92
C PHE A 100 5.02 -5.79 -2.23
N ALA A 101 4.74 -6.17 -0.98
CA ALA A 101 5.56 -7.13 -0.26
C ALA A 101 5.41 -8.55 -0.80
N ILE A 102 4.19 -8.93 -1.20
CA ILE A 102 3.86 -10.32 -1.58
C ILE A 102 3.96 -10.61 -3.07
N VAL A 103 3.98 -9.60 -3.94
CA VAL A 103 4.14 -9.82 -5.39
C VAL A 103 5.52 -10.40 -5.69
N ASP A 104 5.57 -11.53 -6.39
CA ASP A 104 6.82 -12.10 -6.89
C ASP A 104 7.29 -11.36 -8.16
N ARG A 105 8.14 -10.34 -7.96
CA ARG A 105 8.71 -9.51 -9.04
C ARG A 105 9.65 -10.27 -9.99
N GLU A 106 9.97 -11.55 -9.73
CA GLU A 106 10.66 -12.42 -10.68
C GLU A 106 9.69 -13.02 -11.72
N ARG A 107 8.40 -13.09 -11.39
CA ARG A 107 7.34 -13.65 -12.25
C ARG A 107 6.41 -12.58 -12.83
N VAL A 108 6.31 -11.44 -12.15
CA VAL A 108 5.40 -10.33 -12.49
C VAL A 108 6.23 -9.16 -13.00
N THR A 109 5.99 -8.73 -14.23
CA THR A 109 6.72 -7.63 -14.86
C THR A 109 5.98 -6.32 -14.69
N SER A 110 4.65 -6.35 -14.68
CA SER A 110 3.77 -5.19 -14.68
C SER A 110 2.79 -5.22 -13.52
N LEU A 111 2.67 -4.08 -12.83
CA LEU A 111 1.65 -3.86 -11.80
C LEU A 111 0.82 -2.68 -12.24
N LEU A 112 -0.50 -2.82 -12.12
CA LEU A 112 -1.40 -1.69 -12.14
C LEU A 112 -2.16 -1.71 -10.82
N ASN A 113 -2.16 -0.57 -10.13
CA ASN A 113 -2.70 -0.49 -8.80
C ASN A 113 -3.13 0.95 -8.49
N GLY A 114 -3.97 1.10 -7.48
CA GLY A 114 -4.37 2.40 -6.97
C GLY A 114 -4.77 2.28 -5.51
N CYS A 115 -4.49 3.31 -4.73
CA CYS A 115 -4.94 3.43 -3.36
C CYS A 115 -5.20 4.90 -3.04
N PHE A 116 -6.44 5.19 -2.63
CA PHE A 116 -6.84 6.53 -2.24
C PHE A 116 -7.92 6.45 -1.16
N ARG A 117 -8.19 7.60 -0.55
CA ARG A 117 -9.30 7.76 0.37
C ARG A 117 -10.11 9.01 0.06
N ILE A 118 -11.38 8.99 0.41
CA ILE A 118 -12.29 10.13 0.32
C ILE A 118 -12.96 10.33 1.69
N PRO A 119 -13.43 11.55 2.01
CA PRO A 119 -14.27 11.76 3.19
C PRO A 119 -15.46 10.80 3.19
N ASP A 120 -15.74 10.19 4.35
CA ASP A 120 -16.92 9.34 4.54
C ASP A 120 -18.00 10.13 5.29
N ASP A 121 -19.13 10.34 4.63
CA ASP A 121 -20.23 11.19 5.13
C ASP A 121 -20.97 10.56 6.33
N GLU A 122 -20.85 9.25 6.54
CA GLU A 122 -21.57 8.54 7.62
C GLU A 122 -20.93 8.73 9.00
N ASP A 123 -19.59 8.67 9.07
CA ASP A 123 -18.85 8.65 10.35
C ASP A 123 -17.87 9.84 10.52
N GLY A 124 -17.81 10.76 9.55
CA GLY A 124 -16.85 11.87 9.56
C GLY A 124 -15.39 11.43 9.39
N GLY A 125 -15.19 10.18 8.95
CA GLY A 125 -13.89 9.56 8.72
C GLY A 125 -13.49 9.57 7.24
N TYR A 126 -12.73 8.55 6.84
CA TYR A 126 -12.31 8.35 5.46
C TYR A 126 -12.64 6.93 4.99
N ALA A 127 -13.22 6.83 3.80
CA ALA A 127 -13.39 5.57 3.09
C ALA A 127 -12.18 5.34 2.17
N TYR A 128 -11.55 4.17 2.30
CA TYR A 128 -10.37 3.77 1.53
C TYR A 128 -10.77 2.84 0.38
N TYR A 129 -10.17 3.07 -0.78
CA TYR A 129 -10.46 2.36 -2.03
C TYR A 129 -9.17 1.89 -2.70
N TYR A 130 -9.25 0.72 -3.32
CA TYR A 130 -8.10 0.07 -3.93
C TYR A 130 -8.41 -0.54 -5.29
N TYR A 131 -7.38 -0.63 -6.11
CA TYR A 131 -7.36 -1.46 -7.31
C TYR A 131 -6.03 -2.21 -7.36
N PHE A 132 -6.05 -3.47 -7.77
CA PHE A 132 -4.86 -4.32 -7.86
C PHE A 132 -4.94 -5.22 -9.09
N SER A 133 -3.91 -5.17 -9.93
CA SER A 133 -3.72 -6.15 -10.99
C SER A 133 -2.24 -6.42 -11.28
N VAL A 134 -1.99 -7.65 -11.72
CA VAL A 134 -0.69 -8.17 -12.16
C VAL A 134 -0.79 -8.67 -13.61
N ASP A 135 0.34 -9.02 -14.22
CA ASP A 135 0.35 -9.67 -15.54
C ASP A 135 -0.67 -10.82 -15.60
N GLN A 136 -1.56 -10.76 -16.58
CA GLN A 136 -2.63 -11.76 -16.76
C GLN A 136 -2.07 -13.18 -16.91
N ASP A 137 -0.92 -13.33 -17.57
CA ASP A 137 -0.26 -14.62 -17.78
C ASP A 137 0.41 -15.16 -16.51
N ALA A 138 0.79 -14.29 -15.55
CA ALA A 138 1.41 -14.71 -14.30
C ALA A 138 0.38 -15.16 -13.27
N LEU A 139 -0.82 -14.57 -13.27
CA LEU A 139 -1.85 -14.77 -12.26
C LEU A 139 -2.26 -16.25 -12.06
N PRO A 140 -2.47 -17.07 -13.11
CA PRO A 140 -2.78 -18.51 -12.96
C PRO A 140 -1.67 -19.34 -12.30
N HIS A 141 -0.45 -18.81 -12.22
CA HIS A 141 0.73 -19.48 -11.67
C HIS A 141 1.04 -19.05 -10.23
N PHE A 142 0.07 -18.44 -9.54
CA PHE A 142 0.17 -18.00 -8.14
C PHE A 142 1.44 -17.16 -7.90
N PRO A 143 1.53 -15.94 -8.47
CA PRO A 143 2.75 -15.16 -8.51
C PRO A 143 3.00 -14.40 -7.19
N TRP A 144 2.82 -15.10 -6.07
CA TRP A 144 2.87 -14.54 -4.72
C TRP A 144 3.97 -15.22 -3.90
N LYS A 145 4.55 -14.48 -2.97
CA LYS A 145 5.59 -14.93 -2.05
C LYS A 145 5.42 -14.26 -0.69
N ASN A 146 6.07 -14.80 0.33
CA ASN A 146 6.17 -14.11 1.61
C ASN A 146 7.02 -12.85 1.45
N GLY A 147 6.69 -11.84 2.25
CA GLY A 147 7.32 -10.53 2.20
C GLY A 147 7.47 -9.91 3.57
N MET A 148 7.90 -8.64 3.58
CA MET A 148 8.14 -7.86 4.77
C MET A 148 7.50 -6.48 4.63
N ILE A 149 6.78 -6.07 5.66
CA ILE A 149 6.33 -4.70 5.84
C ILE A 149 7.32 -3.98 6.75
N TYR A 150 7.87 -2.88 6.26
CA TYR A 150 8.76 -2.01 7.01
C TYR A 150 7.99 -0.81 7.53
N LEU A 151 8.09 -0.58 8.83
CA LEU A 151 7.50 0.56 9.52
C LEU A 151 8.53 1.68 9.50
N LEU A 152 8.21 2.79 8.84
CA LEU A 152 9.11 3.92 8.66
C LEU A 152 8.59 5.15 9.42
N PRO A 153 9.48 5.94 10.05
CA PRO A 153 9.10 7.23 10.61
C PRO A 153 8.64 8.17 9.49
N ARG A 154 7.53 8.86 9.69
CA ARG A 154 6.92 9.72 8.66
C ARG A 154 7.65 11.07 8.48
N ASP A 155 8.51 11.47 9.41
CA ASP A 155 9.04 12.85 9.51
C ASP A 155 9.71 13.39 8.24
N SER A 156 10.38 12.54 7.46
CA SER A 156 11.07 12.95 6.23
C SER A 156 10.22 12.76 4.97
N PHE A 157 8.96 12.36 5.09
CA PHE A 157 8.09 12.06 3.97
C PHE A 157 7.13 13.23 3.66
N GLU A 158 6.94 13.47 2.37
CA GLU A 158 5.89 14.32 1.81
C GLU A 158 4.76 13.43 1.27
N GLN A 159 3.50 13.74 1.58
CA GLN A 159 2.36 13.05 0.98
C GLN A 159 2.09 13.62 -0.40
N GLN A 160 1.70 12.75 -1.35
CA GLN A 160 1.19 13.21 -2.63
C GLN A 160 -0.03 14.12 -2.42
N ALA A 161 -0.03 15.25 -3.13
CA ALA A 161 -1.12 16.21 -3.03
C ALA A 161 -2.47 15.55 -3.39
N PRO A 162 -3.56 15.92 -2.70
CA PRO A 162 -4.89 15.47 -3.06
C PRO A 162 -5.27 16.00 -4.45
N ILE A 163 -6.18 15.30 -5.12
CA ILE A 163 -6.77 15.75 -6.38
C ILE A 163 -8.26 16.00 -6.19
N GLU A 164 -8.83 16.86 -7.03
CA GLU A 164 -10.28 17.03 -7.13
C GLU A 164 -10.81 16.15 -8.26
N PHE A 165 -11.77 15.29 -7.94
CA PHE A 165 -12.46 14.46 -8.92
C PHE A 165 -13.97 14.56 -8.70
N ASP A 166 -14.70 15.03 -9.71
CA ASP A 166 -16.17 15.22 -9.64
C ASP A 166 -16.63 15.99 -8.38
N GLY A 167 -15.90 17.06 -8.06
CA GLY A 167 -16.16 17.91 -6.88
C GLY A 167 -15.87 17.25 -5.52
N THR A 168 -15.22 16.08 -5.52
CA THR A 168 -14.80 15.36 -4.33
C THR A 168 -13.28 15.40 -4.21
N ARG A 169 -12.79 15.81 -3.04
CA ARG A 169 -11.37 15.75 -2.69
C ARG A 169 -10.94 14.30 -2.47
N VAL A 170 -10.08 13.80 -3.34
CA VAL A 170 -9.48 12.47 -3.28
C VAL A 170 -8.08 12.59 -2.69
N GLU A 171 -7.86 11.96 -1.54
CA GLU A 171 -6.56 11.96 -0.87
C GLU A 171 -5.76 10.71 -1.26
N MET A 172 -4.57 10.93 -1.82
CA MET A 172 -3.64 9.88 -2.18
C MET A 172 -2.94 9.37 -0.92
N THR A 173 -2.81 8.06 -0.77
CA THR A 173 -2.12 7.47 0.40
C THR A 173 -0.61 7.33 0.18
N GLN A 174 -0.09 7.78 -0.96
CA GLN A 174 1.32 7.68 -1.34
C GLN A 174 2.15 8.78 -0.68
N TRP A 175 3.32 8.40 -0.19
CA TRP A 175 4.31 9.27 0.41
C TRP A 175 5.68 9.06 -0.23
N ALA A 176 6.49 10.11 -0.27
CA ALA A 176 7.84 10.08 -0.82
C ALA A 176 8.81 10.82 0.11
N SER A 177 9.96 10.20 0.42
CA SER A 177 11.06 10.83 1.13
C SER A 177 12.26 11.03 0.21
N PRO A 178 12.84 12.25 0.14
CA PRO A 178 14.01 12.51 -0.71
C PRO A 178 15.34 12.05 -0.08
N VAL A 179 15.31 11.54 1.16
CA VAL A 179 16.47 11.11 1.94
C VAL A 179 16.39 9.64 2.29
N ALA A 180 17.52 9.06 2.72
CA ALA A 180 17.55 7.70 3.22
C ALA A 180 16.73 7.57 4.52
N VAL A 181 16.06 6.43 4.70
CA VAL A 181 15.19 6.18 5.85
C VAL A 181 15.47 4.82 6.45
N ARG A 182 15.71 4.80 7.76
CA ARG A 182 15.84 3.56 8.53
C ARG A 182 14.48 3.12 9.07
N PRO A 183 14.10 1.84 8.91
CA PRO A 183 12.89 1.34 9.51
C PRO A 183 13.02 1.26 11.02
N ILE A 184 11.95 1.58 11.74
CA ILE A 184 11.86 1.45 13.20
C ILE A 184 11.40 0.07 13.63
N ALA A 185 10.82 -0.71 12.72
CA ALA A 185 10.48 -2.11 12.89
C ALA A 185 10.13 -2.74 11.54
N LYS A 186 9.96 -4.06 11.53
CA LYS A 186 9.45 -4.79 10.38
C LYS A 186 8.51 -5.92 10.81
N LEU A 187 7.55 -6.26 9.95
CA LEU A 187 6.54 -7.28 10.19
C LEU A 187 6.47 -8.22 8.98
N ALA A 188 6.71 -9.51 9.20
CA ALA A 188 6.59 -10.51 8.16
C ALA A 188 5.12 -10.64 7.72
N VAL A 189 4.89 -10.75 6.42
CA VAL A 189 3.56 -10.96 5.82
C VAL A 189 3.59 -12.08 4.80
N GLU A 190 2.47 -12.79 4.71
CA GLU A 190 2.23 -13.87 3.76
C GLU A 190 1.09 -13.45 2.81
N PRO A 191 0.92 -14.14 1.66
CA PRO A 191 -0.19 -13.83 0.74
C PRO A 191 -1.57 -13.81 1.42
N ASP A 192 -1.79 -14.67 2.41
CA ASP A 192 -3.06 -14.76 3.16
C ASP A 192 -3.31 -13.55 4.10
N ASP A 193 -2.27 -12.76 4.42
CA ASP A 193 -2.44 -11.50 5.15
C ASP A 193 -3.05 -10.38 4.28
N PHE A 194 -3.06 -10.56 2.95
CA PHE A 194 -3.62 -9.60 2.01
C PHE A 194 -5.12 -9.86 1.79
N PRO A 195 -6.01 -8.95 2.23
CA PRO A 195 -7.46 -9.21 2.26
C PRO A 195 -8.10 -9.30 0.87
N PHE A 196 -7.39 -8.86 -0.17
CA PHE A 196 -7.90 -8.79 -1.55
C PHE A 196 -7.20 -9.78 -2.49
N LEU A 197 -6.51 -10.81 -1.97
CA LEU A 197 -5.73 -11.74 -2.79
C LEU A 197 -6.55 -12.37 -3.92
N CYS A 198 -7.77 -12.82 -3.63
CA CYS A 198 -8.67 -13.42 -4.62
C CYS A 198 -9.37 -12.41 -5.53
N GLN A 199 -9.17 -11.11 -5.32
CA GLN A 199 -9.76 -10.01 -6.07
C GLN A 199 -8.72 -9.26 -6.91
N VAL A 200 -7.47 -9.71 -6.93
CA VAL A 200 -6.44 -9.18 -7.84
C VAL A 200 -6.77 -9.61 -9.27
N GLU A 201 -6.85 -8.64 -10.17
CA GLU A 201 -7.14 -8.89 -11.58
C GLU A 201 -5.87 -9.20 -12.39
N GLY A 202 -6.05 -9.82 -13.55
CA GLY A 202 -5.00 -9.96 -14.55
C GLY A 202 -5.13 -8.87 -15.62
N HIS A 203 -4.02 -8.28 -16.05
CA HIS A 203 -4.00 -7.33 -17.17
C HIS A 203 -2.95 -7.67 -18.22
N ASP A 204 -3.18 -7.25 -19.47
CA ASP A 204 -2.18 -7.26 -20.53
C ASP A 204 -1.34 -5.96 -20.45
N PRO A 205 -0.03 -6.04 -20.15
CA PRO A 205 0.83 -4.86 -20.02
C PRO A 205 0.89 -4.01 -21.28
N ALA A 206 0.85 -4.61 -22.48
CA ALA A 206 0.93 -3.90 -23.74
C ALA A 206 -0.37 -3.12 -24.01
N LEU A 207 -1.52 -3.73 -23.70
CA LEU A 207 -2.83 -3.09 -23.84
C LEU A 207 -3.00 -1.93 -22.86
N VAL A 208 -2.61 -2.13 -21.59
CA VAL A 208 -2.62 -1.05 -20.58
C VAL A 208 -1.73 0.10 -21.05
N ALA A 209 -0.53 -0.17 -21.55
CA ALA A 209 0.38 0.86 -22.04
C ALA A 209 -0.15 1.60 -23.29
N GLU A 210 -0.83 0.92 -24.22
CA GLU A 210 -1.47 1.55 -25.38
C GLU A 210 -2.59 2.50 -24.93
N ARG A 211 -3.46 2.04 -24.04
CA ARG A 211 -4.59 2.82 -23.55
C ARG A 211 -4.18 3.99 -22.69
N ALA A 212 -3.21 3.82 -21.78
CA ALA A 212 -2.67 4.91 -20.97
C ALA A 212 -2.05 6.01 -21.82
N LYS A 213 -1.43 5.68 -22.98
CA LYS A 213 -0.93 6.68 -23.93
C LYS A 213 -2.05 7.43 -24.64
N ARG A 214 -3.17 6.76 -24.93
CA ARG A 214 -4.30 7.34 -25.65
C ARG A 214 -5.18 8.20 -24.74
N ASP A 215 -5.36 7.77 -23.50
CA ASP A 215 -6.19 8.42 -22.50
C ASP A 215 -5.53 8.27 -21.12
N PRO A 216 -4.61 9.19 -20.73
CA PRO A 216 -3.89 9.13 -19.46
C PRO A 216 -4.78 9.17 -18.22
N ASP A 217 -6.02 9.64 -18.33
CA ASP A 217 -6.97 9.73 -17.22
C ASP A 217 -7.92 8.51 -17.17
N GLY A 218 -7.79 7.58 -18.12
CA GLY A 218 -8.67 6.41 -18.29
C GLY A 218 -8.41 5.24 -17.34
N PHE A 219 -7.77 5.45 -16.18
CA PHE A 219 -7.49 4.39 -15.21
C PHE A 219 -8.77 3.59 -14.87
N PRO A 220 -8.75 2.23 -14.89
CA PRO A 220 -7.58 1.35 -14.92
C PRO A 220 -7.28 0.82 -16.33
N TRP A 221 -7.80 1.45 -17.38
CA TRP A 221 -7.61 1.03 -18.76
C TRP A 221 -8.07 -0.41 -19.04
N ARG A 222 -9.13 -0.85 -18.33
CA ARG A 222 -9.77 -2.17 -18.47
C ARG A 222 -10.42 -2.32 -19.85
N THR A 223 -10.60 -3.57 -20.27
CA THR A 223 -11.35 -3.93 -21.49
C THR A 223 -12.85 -3.80 -21.20
N PRO A 224 -13.68 -3.33 -22.14
CA PRO A 224 -15.14 -3.42 -22.03
C PRO A 224 -15.63 -4.87 -21.93
#